data_AF-A0A024SH27-F1
#
_entry.id   AF-A0A024SH27-F1
#
_cell.length_a   1.000
_cell.length_b   1.000
_cell.length_c   1.000
_cell.angle_alpha   90.00
_cell.angle_beta   90.00
_cell.angle_gamma   90.00
#
_symmetry.space_group_name_H-M   'P 1'
#
loop_
_entity.id
_entity.type
_entity.pdbx_description
1 polymer ?
#
loop_
_entity_poly.entity_id
_entity_poly.type
_entity_poly.pdbx_seq_one_letter_code
_entity_poly.pdbx_strand_id
1 'polypeptide(L)'
;MDSRSSSGINKLLSTLRRPLNSPSSRSNSPTAQDWRNNEPQCISGEYIIPQRLEAALRRNWNTQYAVEMRSNEYRIRAPGKLSEDEIRTFYSPGYY
;
A
#
# COMPACT_ATOMS: atom_id res chain seq x y z
N MET A 1 63.88 -29.21 26.46
CA MET A 1 62.56 -29.71 26.07
C MET A 1 61.59 -28.56 25.81
N ASP A 2 62.04 -27.60 25.00
CA ASP A 2 61.51 -27.27 23.69
C ASP A 2 59.98 -27.19 23.59
N SER A 3 59.51 -25.98 23.87
CA SER A 3 58.21 -25.45 23.50
C SER A 3 57.95 -25.59 22.01
N ARG A 4 56.84 -26.23 21.63
CA ARG A 4 56.42 -26.39 20.25
C ARG A 4 54.97 -25.97 20.10
N SER A 5 54.77 -24.69 19.79
CA SER A 5 53.61 -24.26 19.00
C SER A 5 53.90 -22.86 18.46
N SER A 6 54.43 -22.82 17.24
CA SER A 6 54.59 -21.59 16.47
C SER A 6 53.63 -21.69 15.30
N SER A 7 52.46 -21.08 15.44
CA SER A 7 51.57 -20.77 14.33
C SER A 7 51.40 -19.26 14.30
N GLY A 8 52.11 -18.66 13.35
CA GLY A 8 52.24 -17.22 13.19
C GLY A 8 50.92 -16.54 12.92
N ILE A 9 50.69 -15.44 13.64
CA ILE A 9 49.56 -14.55 13.41
C ILE A 9 50.15 -13.24 12.90
N ASN A 10 50.16 -13.06 11.58
CA ASN A 10 50.49 -11.78 10.95
C ASN A 10 49.23 -11.14 10.37
N LYS A 11 48.75 -10.15 11.13
CA LYS A 11 48.24 -8.82 10.75
C LYS A 11 47.37 -8.69 9.48
N LEU A 12 46.09 -8.38 9.69
CA LEU A 12 45.44 -7.05 9.50
C LEU A 12 45.17 -6.67 8.04
N LEU A 13 43.88 -6.55 7.69
CA LEU A 13 43.39 -5.42 6.91
C LEU A 13 41.90 -5.20 7.19
N SER A 14 41.63 -3.97 7.58
CA SER A 14 40.36 -3.35 7.91
C SER A 14 39.43 -3.20 6.71
N THR A 15 38.17 -3.64 6.85
CA THR A 15 37.08 -3.10 6.06
C THR A 15 35.95 -2.67 6.98
N LEU A 16 35.82 -1.35 7.08
CA LEU A 16 34.76 -0.62 7.74
C LEU A 16 33.36 -0.99 7.20
N ARG A 17 32.36 -0.84 8.08
CA ARG A 17 30.95 -0.45 7.82
C ARG A 17 30.04 -1.47 7.11
N ARG A 18 29.12 -2.08 7.88
CA ARG A 18 27.69 -1.66 7.99
C ARG A 18 26.90 -2.65 8.87
N PRO A 19 25.94 -2.21 9.71
CA PRO A 19 24.94 -3.08 10.30
C PRO A 19 23.79 -3.31 9.30
N LEU A 20 22.85 -4.19 9.66
CA LEU A 20 21.61 -4.60 8.98
C LEU A 20 21.71 -5.90 8.16
N ASN A 21 21.20 -7.00 8.68
CA ASN A 21 19.77 -7.30 8.55
C ASN A 21 19.46 -8.57 9.33
N SER A 22 18.72 -8.42 10.43
CA SER A 22 17.91 -9.51 10.95
C SER A 22 16.75 -9.68 9.98
N PRO A 23 16.57 -10.81 9.27
CA PRO A 23 15.26 -11.12 8.73
C PRO A 23 14.42 -11.60 9.93
N SER A 24 14.10 -10.67 10.83
CA SER A 24 12.97 -10.87 11.72
C SER A 24 11.79 -11.03 10.77
N SER A 25 11.30 -12.26 10.67
CA SER A 25 10.05 -12.65 10.04
C SER A 25 9.04 -11.56 10.34
N ARG A 26 8.88 -10.66 9.38
CA ARG A 26 7.90 -9.59 9.44
C ARG A 26 6.61 -10.35 9.31
N SER A 27 6.02 -10.70 10.45
CA SER A 27 4.64 -11.12 10.54
C SER A 27 3.84 -10.01 9.90
N ASN A 28 3.63 -10.15 8.60
CA ASN A 28 2.81 -9.30 7.78
C ASN A 28 1.38 -9.74 8.11
N SER A 29 0.96 -9.56 9.36
CA SER A 29 -0.44 -9.40 9.65
C SER A 29 -0.84 -8.19 8.82
N PRO A 30 -1.68 -8.32 7.77
CA PRO A 30 -2.17 -7.16 7.05
C PRO A 30 -2.88 -6.32 8.11
N THR A 31 -2.20 -5.24 8.49
CA THR A 31 -2.76 -4.31 9.45
C THR A 31 -3.97 -3.69 8.78
N ALA A 32 -4.98 -3.30 9.54
CA ALA A 32 -6.23 -2.71 9.03
C ALA A 32 -6.06 -1.40 8.21
N GLN A 33 -4.81 -1.03 7.87
CA GLN A 33 -4.39 0.14 7.13
C GLN A 33 -3.57 -0.19 5.86
N ASP A 34 -3.30 -1.47 5.54
CA ASP A 34 -2.56 -1.85 4.32
C ASP A 34 -3.21 -1.30 3.04
N TRP A 35 -4.54 -1.18 3.03
CA TRP A 35 -5.31 -0.61 1.92
C TRP A 35 -4.98 0.85 1.61
N ARG A 36 -4.39 1.61 2.55
CA ARG A 36 -3.98 3.00 2.30
C ARG A 36 -2.80 3.09 1.34
N ASN A 37 -1.99 2.03 1.25
CA ASN A 37 -0.87 1.93 0.33
C ASN A 37 -1.28 1.38 -1.04
N ASN A 38 -2.54 0.92 -1.20
CA ASN A 38 -3.04 0.46 -2.48
C ASN A 38 -3.03 1.60 -3.51
N GLU A 39 -2.81 1.23 -4.77
CA GLU A 39 -2.95 2.13 -5.90
C GLU A 39 -4.39 2.67 -5.94
N PRO A 40 -4.58 4.00 -6.02
CA PRO A 40 -5.92 4.56 -6.07
C PRO A 40 -6.60 4.17 -7.38
N GLN A 41 -7.84 3.70 -7.29
CA GLN A 41 -8.72 3.58 -8.44
C GLN A 41 -9.17 4.98 -8.86
N CYS A 42 -8.82 5.35 -10.08
CA CYS A 42 -9.22 6.60 -10.70
C CYS A 42 -10.57 6.42 -11.42
N ILE A 43 -11.52 7.31 -11.16
CA ILE A 43 -12.83 7.35 -11.82
C ILE A 43 -13.08 8.78 -12.29
N SER A 44 -13.57 8.95 -13.52
CA SER A 44 -13.99 10.27 -14.01
C SER A 44 -15.09 10.82 -13.09
N GLY A 45 -14.91 12.04 -12.60
CA GLY A 45 -15.89 12.77 -11.80
C GLY A 45 -17.01 13.37 -12.64
N GLU A 46 -16.93 13.28 -13.97
CA GLU A 46 -18.00 13.71 -14.86
C GLU A 46 -19.30 12.98 -14.52
N TYR A 47 -20.34 13.73 -14.18
CA TYR A 47 -21.68 13.21 -13.91
C TYR A 47 -21.81 12.22 -12.73
N ILE A 48 -20.76 12.04 -11.92
CA ILE A 48 -20.83 11.23 -10.69
C ILE A 48 -21.67 11.94 -9.64
N ILE A 49 -22.61 11.20 -9.04
CA ILE A 49 -23.33 11.64 -7.85
C ILE A 49 -22.49 11.26 -6.61
N PRO A 50 -21.89 12.22 -5.89
CA PRO A 50 -20.95 11.94 -4.79
C PRO A 50 -21.61 11.10 -3.68
N GLN A 51 -22.90 11.33 -3.42
CA GLN A 51 -23.67 10.61 -2.40
C GLN A 51 -23.80 9.11 -2.73
N ARG A 52 -23.99 8.77 -4.01
CA ARG A 52 -24.10 7.37 -4.45
C ARG A 52 -22.75 6.68 -4.37
N LEU A 53 -21.69 7.37 -4.77
CA LEU A 53 -20.32 6.89 -4.63
C LEU A 53 -20.01 6.62 -3.16
N GLU A 54 -20.22 7.58 -2.26
CA GLU A 54 -19.94 7.41 -0.83
C GLU A 54 -20.78 6.27 -0.22
N ALA A 55 -22.06 6.16 -0.57
CA ALA A 55 -22.92 5.07 -0.09
C ALA A 55 -22.38 3.70 -0.51
N ALA A 56 -21.89 3.55 -1.74
CA ALA A 56 -21.29 2.32 -2.22
C ALA A 56 -19.96 2.01 -1.52
N LEU A 57 -19.12 3.01 -1.28
CA LEU A 57 -17.87 2.85 -0.54
C LEU A 57 -18.11 2.40 0.91
N ARG A 58 -19.09 3.01 1.59
CA ARG A 58 -19.48 2.62 2.95
C ARG A 58 -20.09 1.22 2.97
N ARG A 59 -20.86 0.84 1.95
CA ARG A 59 -21.43 -0.52 1.86
C ARG A 59 -20.36 -1.60 1.66
N ASN A 60 -19.33 -1.32 0.86
CA ASN A 60 -18.29 -2.29 0.52
C ASN A 60 -17.18 -2.36 1.60
N TRP A 61 -16.74 -1.22 2.13
CA TRP A 61 -15.54 -1.14 2.99
C TRP A 61 -15.75 -0.42 4.32
N ASN A 62 -16.97 0.06 4.59
CA ASN A 62 -17.38 0.74 5.82
C ASN A 62 -16.58 2.01 6.15
N THR A 63 -15.39 1.88 6.73
CA THR A 63 -14.47 2.98 7.06
C THR A 63 -13.07 2.78 6.47
N GLN A 64 -12.85 1.68 5.76
CA GLN A 64 -11.58 1.33 5.13
C GLN A 64 -11.51 1.85 3.71
N TYR A 65 -11.81 3.13 3.50
CA TYR A 65 -11.64 3.76 2.20
C TYR A 65 -11.19 5.21 2.35
N ALA A 66 -10.55 5.75 1.32
CA ALA A 66 -10.23 7.16 1.19
C ALA A 66 -10.59 7.62 -0.21
N VAL A 67 -11.20 8.79 -0.32
CA VAL A 67 -11.57 9.41 -1.60
C VAL A 67 -10.89 10.76 -1.68
N GLU A 68 -10.18 11.00 -2.78
CA GLU A 68 -9.61 12.29 -3.10
C GLU A 68 -10.17 12.75 -4.44
N MET A 69 -10.75 13.95 -4.51
CA MET A 69 -11.10 14.56 -5.79
C MET A 69 -9.93 15.42 -6.27
N ARG A 70 -9.42 15.16 -7.47
CA ARG A 70 -8.40 16.00 -8.13
C ARG A 70 -8.78 16.22 -9.58
N SER A 71 -8.83 17.47 -10.03
CA SER A 71 -9.02 17.83 -11.44
C SER A 71 -10.15 17.06 -12.14
N ASN A 72 -11.32 16.99 -11.49
CA ASN A 72 -12.49 16.26 -11.97
C ASN A 72 -12.34 14.73 -12.05
N GLU A 73 -11.43 14.15 -11.27
CA GLU A 73 -11.24 12.71 -11.11
C GLU A 73 -11.37 12.34 -9.62
N TYR A 74 -12.12 11.29 -9.32
CA TYR A 74 -12.16 10.66 -8.00
C TYR A 74 -11.09 9.59 -7.92
N ARG A 75 -10.21 9.71 -6.93
CA ARG A 75 -9.14 8.77 -6.64
C ARG A 75 -9.49 8.04 -5.36
N ILE A 76 -9.82 6.76 -5.47
CA ILE A 76 -10.37 5.95 -4.39
C ILE A 76 -9.33 4.92 -3.97
N ARG A 77 -8.92 4.97 -2.70
CA ARG A 77 -8.09 3.93 -2.08
C ARG A 77 -8.97 3.08 -1.18
N ALA A 78 -9.01 1.79 -1.42
CA ALA A 78 -9.77 0.84 -0.62
C ALA A 78 -9.09 -0.54 -0.68
N PRO A 79 -9.49 -1.50 0.18
CA PRO A 79 -9.02 -2.88 0.12
C PRO A 79 -9.24 -3.55 -1.23
N GLY A 80 -10.21 -3.07 -2.02
CA GLY A 80 -10.50 -3.55 -3.37
C GLY A 80 -10.81 -2.39 -4.33
N LYS A 81 -11.35 -2.76 -5.49
CA LYS A 81 -11.81 -1.84 -6.54
C LYS A 81 -13.32 -1.97 -6.71
N LEU A 82 -13.99 -0.86 -7.02
CA LEU A 82 -15.37 -0.87 -7.49
C LEU A 82 -15.42 -1.45 -8.89
N SER A 83 -16.42 -2.28 -9.16
CA SER A 83 -16.64 -2.82 -10.50
C SER A 83 -17.19 -1.73 -11.43
N GLU A 84 -16.95 -1.81 -12.73
CA GLU A 84 -17.49 -0.81 -13.68
C GLU A 84 -19.02 -0.71 -13.63
N ASP A 85 -19.73 -1.82 -13.39
CA ASP A 85 -21.18 -1.81 -13.17
C ASP A 85 -21.59 -1.00 -11.94
N GLU A 86 -20.86 -1.12 -10.82
CA GLU A 86 -21.11 -0.29 -9.64
C GLU A 86 -20.87 1.18 -9.96
N ILE A 87 -19.76 1.48 -10.65
CA ILE A 87 -19.42 2.84 -11.08
C ILE A 87 -20.53 3.44 -11.94
N ARG A 88 -21.10 2.64 -12.85
CA ARG A 88 -22.21 3.05 -13.70
C ARG A 88 -23.45 3.49 -12.91
N THR A 89 -23.71 2.86 -11.77
CA THR A 89 -24.86 3.25 -10.92
C THR A 89 -24.70 4.62 -10.25
N PHE A 90 -23.46 5.14 -10.17
CA PHE A 90 -23.18 6.42 -9.54
C PHE A 90 -23.46 7.61 -10.46
N TYR A 91 -23.51 7.39 -11.79
CA TYR A 91 -23.84 8.46 -12.72
C TYR A 91 -25.31 8.87 -12.61
N SER A 92 -25.58 10.16 -12.84
CA SER A 92 -26.95 10.66 -12.91
C SER A 92 -27.66 10.08 -14.14
N PRO A 93 -28.82 9.41 -13.99
CA PRO A 93 -29.62 8.98 -15.13
C PRO A 93 -30.24 10.22 -15.78
N GLY A 94 -29.66 10.68 -16.89
CA GLY A 94 -30.18 11.87 -17.59
C GLY A 94 -29.22 12.58 -18.54
N TYR A 95 -27.94 12.21 -18.59
CA TYR A 95 -26.99 12.70 -19.59
C TYR A 95 -26.54 11.52 -20.46
N TYR A 96 -27.30 11.27 -21.53
CA TYR A 96 -26.95 10.42 -22.67
C TYR A 96 -27.12 11.23 -23.95
#